data_AF-A0A540N3N3-F1
#
_entry.id   AF-A0A540N3N3-F1
#
_cell.length_a   1.000
_cell.length_b   1.000
_cell.length_c   1.000
_cell.angle_alpha   90.00
_cell.angle_beta   90.00
_cell.angle_gamma   90.00
#
_symmetry.space_group_name_H-M   'P 1'
#
loop_
_entity.id
_entity.type
_entity.pdbx_description
1 polymer ?
#
loop_
_entity_poly.entity_id
_entity_poly.type
_entity_poly.pdbx_seq_one_letter_code
_entity_poly.pdbx_strand_id
1 'polypeptide(L)'
;MARLCHPKCRLGNKSMGWLQFLLGGLVIIFSICGLVKFYSAGFFFHNEDICRQFTGVKDAYEGFDIKALSDRVGEVVNKLESLQEKLESAVQQMEKDKETLPNITKFEYKKYLEEEVIRPLYAAHISLRLIRLPKAEGIHNSTMKEEPLINTFVIEEIRKYITPKESRTGKLNIYGTERIYNTIGHACVLYKKELEEYMSYDIGSYCNDDWNLAQKLMLNGCDPLPRRRCLTRASMVYQKPYPINESLWKLPDDRNVRWSNYQCRNFKCLMGNNTKRGYFKCVGCFEMEKEELKWVTNSSLSVDFLISDVLTIKPGEMRIGLDFGIGTGSFAARMREHNITVVSTALNLKAPFNEMIALRGLIPLFVTLNQRLPFFDNTMDMIHTSGFLDGWIDLQLLDFILFDWDRILRPGGLLWIDRFFCVRKDLDDFMYMFLQLRYKKHKWAISPKSKDEVYFSALLEKPPRAI
;
A
#
# COMPACT_ATOMS: atom_id res chain seq x y z
N MET A 1 79.81 -25.63 42.71
CA MET A 1 78.82 -25.88 41.63
C MET A 1 78.70 -24.61 40.80
N ALA A 2 79.29 -24.61 39.61
CA ALA A 2 79.38 -23.44 38.74
C ALA A 2 78.03 -23.14 38.07
N ARG A 3 77.56 -21.89 38.16
CA ARG A 3 76.45 -21.36 37.34
C ARG A 3 77.04 -20.67 36.12
N LEU A 4 76.89 -21.28 34.94
CA LEU A 4 77.10 -20.63 33.65
C LEU A 4 75.99 -19.60 33.41
N CYS A 5 76.38 -18.35 33.14
CA CYS A 5 75.50 -17.34 32.55
C CYS A 5 75.68 -17.36 31.03
N HIS A 6 74.59 -17.56 30.27
CA HIS A 6 74.56 -17.27 28.84
C HIS A 6 73.91 -15.89 28.57
N PRO A 7 74.45 -15.08 27.65
CA PRO A 7 73.88 -13.78 27.32
C PRO A 7 72.68 -13.94 26.37
N LYS A 8 71.55 -13.30 26.71
CA LYS A 8 70.37 -13.19 25.82
C LYS A 8 70.73 -12.36 24.59
N CYS A 9 70.78 -13.00 23.42
CA CYS A 9 70.83 -12.34 22.13
C CYS A 9 69.63 -11.38 21.95
N ARG A 10 69.89 -10.07 21.96
CA ARG A 10 69.00 -9.02 21.46
C ARG A 10 69.07 -9.01 19.93
N LEU A 11 68.28 -9.87 19.27
CA LEU A 11 68.14 -9.85 17.81
C LEU A 11 66.69 -10.14 17.38
N GLY A 12 65.72 -9.54 18.09
CA GLY A 12 64.29 -9.73 17.80
C GLY A 12 63.48 -8.45 17.56
N ASN A 13 63.91 -7.28 18.05
CA ASN A 13 63.01 -6.11 18.06
C ASN A 13 63.03 -5.27 16.78
N LYS A 14 64.10 -5.31 15.97
CA LYS A 14 64.12 -4.59 14.67
C LYS A 14 63.43 -5.38 13.56
N SER A 15 63.57 -6.70 13.53
CA SER A 15 62.93 -7.57 12.53
C SER A 15 61.41 -7.61 12.69
N MET A 16 60.93 -7.63 13.93
CA MET A 16 59.49 -7.67 14.22
C MET A 16 58.78 -6.34 13.88
N GLY A 17 59.45 -5.20 14.11
CA GLY A 17 58.95 -3.89 13.66
C GLY A 17 58.91 -3.77 12.14
N TRP A 18 59.95 -4.24 11.45
CA TRP A 18 59.97 -4.29 9.98
C TRP A 18 58.87 -5.19 9.41
N LEU A 19 58.60 -6.31 10.06
CA LEU A 19 57.51 -7.21 9.67
C LEU A 19 56.13 -6.56 9.84
N GLN A 20 55.92 -5.77 10.90
CA GLN A 20 54.68 -5.01 11.10
C GLN A 20 54.49 -3.91 10.07
N PHE A 21 55.55 -3.17 9.69
CA PHE A 21 55.47 -2.18 8.62
C PHE A 21 55.19 -2.82 7.25
N LEU A 22 55.79 -3.98 6.97
CA LEU A 22 55.51 -4.76 5.76
C LEU A 22 54.06 -5.25 5.70
N LEU A 23 53.55 -5.82 6.80
CA LEU A 23 52.16 -6.28 6.89
C LEU A 23 51.16 -5.12 6.80
N GLY A 24 51.44 -4.00 7.46
CA GLY A 24 50.60 -2.79 7.37
C GLY A 24 50.57 -2.21 5.96
N GLY A 25 51.72 -2.14 5.28
CA GLY A 25 51.82 -1.72 3.88
C GLY A 25 51.04 -2.65 2.95
N LEU A 26 51.13 -3.97 3.15
CA LEU A 26 50.36 -4.95 2.38
C LEU A 26 48.84 -4.76 2.55
N VAL A 27 48.35 -4.51 3.76
CA VAL A 27 46.91 -4.26 4.01
C VAL A 27 46.43 -2.99 3.30
N ILE A 28 47.24 -1.93 3.28
CA ILE A 28 46.92 -0.69 2.55
C ILE A 28 46.89 -0.96 1.05
N ILE A 29 47.88 -1.69 0.51
CA ILE A 29 47.92 -2.06 -0.91
C ILE A 29 46.73 -2.94 -1.29
N PHE A 30 46.35 -3.92 -0.47
CA PHE A 30 45.16 -4.75 -0.72
C PHE A 30 43.87 -3.94 -0.63
N SER A 31 43.79 -2.94 0.25
CA SER A 31 42.64 -2.04 0.34
C SER A 31 42.55 -1.10 -0.87
N ILE A 32 43.67 -0.56 -1.34
CA ILE A 32 43.74 0.28 -2.55
C ILE A 32 43.45 -0.56 -3.79
N CYS A 33 44.00 -1.77 -3.91
CA CYS A 33 43.70 -2.70 -5.00
C CYS A 33 42.24 -3.18 -4.96
N GLY A 34 41.66 -3.32 -3.76
CA GLY A 34 40.24 -3.60 -3.56
C GLY A 34 39.36 -2.44 -4.03
N LEU A 35 39.73 -1.19 -3.69
CA LEU A 35 39.10 0.04 -4.19
C LEU A 35 39.25 0.16 -5.70
N VAL A 36 40.43 -0.07 -6.27
CA VAL A 36 40.66 -0.03 -7.73
C VAL A 36 39.87 -1.12 -8.43
N LYS A 37 39.76 -2.33 -7.86
CA LYS A 37 38.88 -3.38 -8.38
C LYS A 37 37.40 -3.07 -8.19
N PHE A 38 37.01 -2.36 -7.15
CA PHE A 38 35.64 -1.88 -6.96
C PHE A 38 35.29 -0.79 -7.99
N TYR A 39 36.24 0.10 -8.29
CA TYR A 39 36.15 1.10 -9.36
C TYR A 39 36.24 0.48 -10.76
N SER A 40 36.97 -0.62 -10.95
CA SER A 40 37.16 -1.26 -12.26
C SER A 40 36.17 -2.39 -12.57
N ALA A 41 35.57 -3.02 -11.55
CA ALA A 41 34.63 -4.15 -11.70
C ALA A 41 33.15 -3.76 -11.54
N GLY A 42 32.86 -2.46 -11.51
CA GLY A 42 31.59 -1.89 -11.97
C GLY A 42 30.61 -1.49 -10.88
N PHE A 43 30.36 -0.17 -10.73
CA PHE A 43 29.08 0.33 -10.22
C PHE A 43 28.85 1.84 -10.46
N PHE A 44 29.00 2.30 -11.70
CA PHE A 44 28.09 3.30 -12.27
C PHE A 44 28.23 3.15 -13.78
N PHE A 45 27.10 2.84 -14.41
CA PHE A 45 26.92 2.93 -15.85
C PHE A 45 27.60 4.19 -16.38
N HIS A 46 28.47 4.04 -17.39
CA HIS A 46 28.63 5.07 -18.42
C HIS A 46 27.27 5.24 -19.10
N ASN A 47 26.40 6.01 -18.45
CA ASN A 47 25.08 6.41 -18.94
C ASN A 47 25.17 7.67 -19.81
N GLU A 48 26.38 8.15 -20.14
CA GLU A 48 26.52 9.33 -21.01
C GLU A 48 26.32 9.00 -22.51
N ASP A 49 26.47 7.75 -22.94
CA ASP A 49 26.27 7.39 -24.35
C ASP A 49 24.89 6.77 -24.67
N ILE A 50 24.19 6.19 -23.69
CA ILE A 50 22.80 5.72 -23.89
C ILE A 50 21.79 6.88 -23.85
N CYS A 51 22.17 8.03 -23.28
CA CYS A 51 21.38 9.27 -23.36
C CYS A 51 21.44 9.96 -24.72
N ARG A 52 22.25 9.51 -25.68
CA ARG A 52 22.24 10.05 -27.06
C ARG A 52 21.27 9.36 -28.02
N GLN A 53 20.61 8.28 -27.60
CA GLN A 53 19.66 7.55 -28.46
C GLN A 53 18.19 7.68 -28.05
N PHE A 54 17.88 8.46 -26.99
CA PHE A 54 16.52 8.92 -26.68
C PHE A 54 16.35 10.41 -27.02
N THR A 55 16.88 10.86 -28.15
CA THR A 55 16.34 12.04 -28.85
C THR A 55 15.04 11.63 -29.53
N GLY A 56 13.95 11.69 -28.78
CA GLY A 56 12.61 11.36 -29.27
C GLY A 56 11.54 12.37 -28.84
N VAL A 57 11.93 13.63 -28.58
CA VAL A 57 10.99 14.78 -28.46
C VAL A 57 11.63 16.10 -28.94
N LYS A 58 12.96 16.22 -28.99
CA LYS A 58 13.63 17.44 -29.48
C LYS A 58 13.35 17.75 -30.96
N ASP A 59 13.08 16.74 -31.78
CA ASP A 59 12.91 16.94 -33.24
C ASP A 59 11.46 17.29 -33.66
N ALA A 60 10.50 17.34 -32.74
CA ALA A 60 9.11 17.67 -33.07
C ALA A 60 8.79 19.18 -33.05
N TYR A 61 9.68 20.01 -32.48
CA TYR A 61 9.42 21.43 -32.21
C TYR A 61 10.54 22.38 -32.65
N GLU A 62 11.45 21.96 -33.54
CA GLU A 62 12.55 22.82 -34.02
C GLU A 62 12.12 24.02 -34.91
N GLY A 63 10.82 24.26 -35.09
CA GLY A 63 10.32 25.42 -35.84
C GLY A 63 9.10 26.14 -35.23
N PHE A 64 8.66 25.76 -34.03
CA PHE A 64 7.41 26.30 -33.46
C PHE A 64 7.67 27.08 -32.16
N ASP A 65 7.53 28.40 -32.22
CA ASP A 65 7.69 29.29 -31.07
C ASP A 65 6.48 29.18 -30.13
N ILE A 66 6.58 28.22 -29.21
CA ILE A 66 5.57 27.93 -28.19
C ILE A 66 5.30 29.14 -27.29
N LYS A 67 6.32 30.00 -27.06
CA LYS A 67 6.16 31.21 -26.24
C LYS A 67 5.30 32.23 -26.96
N ALA A 68 5.56 32.47 -28.25
CA ALA A 68 4.74 33.36 -29.07
C ALA A 68 3.28 32.87 -29.21
N LEU A 69 3.05 31.55 -29.28
CA LEU A 69 1.69 30.99 -29.27
C LEU A 69 1.01 31.21 -27.92
N SER A 70 1.70 30.93 -26.81
CA SER A 70 1.18 31.08 -25.44
C SER A 70 0.78 32.53 -25.16
N ASP A 71 1.63 33.48 -25.55
CA ASP A 71 1.37 34.91 -25.39
C ASP A 71 0.17 35.37 -26.23
N ARG A 72 0.08 34.93 -27.50
CA ARG A 72 -1.06 35.25 -28.38
C ARG A 72 -2.38 34.66 -27.91
N VAL A 73 -2.40 33.42 -27.45
CA VAL A 73 -3.62 32.80 -26.91
C VAL A 73 -4.04 33.48 -25.60
N GLY A 74 -3.09 33.84 -24.74
CA GLY A 74 -3.36 34.65 -23.54
C GLY A 74 -4.00 36.00 -23.87
N GLU A 75 -3.48 36.70 -24.89
CA GLU A 75 -4.05 37.96 -25.35
C GLU A 75 -5.49 37.82 -25.88
N VAL A 76 -5.76 36.76 -26.65
CA VAL A 76 -7.11 36.46 -27.16
C VAL A 76 -8.09 36.17 -26.02
N VAL A 77 -7.68 35.38 -25.03
CA VAL A 77 -8.52 35.07 -23.85
C VAL A 77 -8.88 36.34 -23.08
N ASN A 78 -7.91 37.25 -22.87
CA ASN A 78 -8.15 38.52 -22.19
C ASN A 78 -9.08 39.46 -22.97
N LYS A 79 -8.94 39.51 -24.31
CA LYS A 79 -9.84 40.29 -25.18
C LYS A 79 -11.27 39.74 -25.15
N LEU A 80 -11.43 38.41 -25.14
CA LEU A 80 -12.74 37.76 -25.03
C LEU A 80 -13.43 38.05 -23.69
N GLU A 81 -12.68 38.03 -22.59
CA GLU A 81 -13.19 38.37 -21.25
C GLU A 81 -13.68 39.83 -21.19
N SER A 82 -12.88 40.77 -21.71
CA SER A 82 -13.30 42.18 -21.77
C SER A 82 -14.51 42.41 -22.67
N LEU A 83 -14.61 41.70 -23.79
CA LEU A 83 -15.77 41.76 -24.67
C LEU A 83 -17.03 41.24 -23.98
N GLN A 84 -16.90 40.13 -23.24
CA GLN A 84 -18.01 39.55 -22.49
C GLN A 84 -18.52 40.51 -21.41
N GLU A 85 -17.63 41.07 -20.59
CA GLU A 85 -18.02 42.03 -19.54
C GLU A 85 -18.72 43.28 -20.12
N LYS A 86 -18.21 43.81 -21.23
CA LYS A 86 -18.82 44.96 -21.92
C LYS A 86 -20.20 44.61 -22.47
N LEU A 87 -20.37 43.41 -23.03
CA LEU A 87 -21.64 42.96 -23.60
C LEU A 87 -22.68 42.71 -22.50
N GLU A 88 -22.29 42.06 -21.40
CA GLU A 88 -23.16 41.86 -20.23
C GLU A 88 -23.56 43.19 -19.58
N SER A 89 -22.61 44.14 -19.45
CA SER A 89 -22.92 45.49 -18.96
C SER A 89 -23.85 46.25 -19.89
N ALA A 90 -23.68 46.11 -21.21
CA ALA A 90 -24.58 46.75 -22.19
C ALA A 90 -25.99 46.15 -22.12
N VAL A 91 -26.11 44.83 -21.94
CA VAL A 91 -27.39 44.16 -21.72
C VAL A 91 -28.07 44.62 -20.42
N GLN A 92 -27.30 44.80 -19.33
CA GLN A 92 -27.83 45.33 -18.07
C GLN A 92 -28.19 46.83 -18.14
N GLN A 93 -27.46 47.64 -18.90
CA GLN A 93 -27.83 49.03 -19.14
C GLN A 93 -29.09 49.13 -19.98
N MET A 94 -29.24 48.26 -20.97
CA MET A 94 -30.49 48.13 -21.70
C MET A 94 -31.64 47.85 -20.72
N GLU A 95 -31.51 47.04 -19.66
CA GLU A 95 -32.59 46.86 -18.67
C GLU A 95 -33.05 48.17 -18.00
N LYS A 96 -32.16 49.13 -17.78
CA LYS A 96 -32.43 50.37 -17.05
C LYS A 96 -33.10 51.46 -17.88
N ASP A 97 -32.82 51.52 -19.19
CA ASP A 97 -33.40 52.55 -20.05
C ASP A 97 -34.80 52.15 -20.56
N LYS A 98 -35.82 52.93 -20.19
CA LYS A 98 -37.23 52.78 -20.60
C LYS A 98 -37.52 53.49 -21.93
N GLU A 99 -36.78 53.18 -23.00
CA GLU A 99 -37.18 53.64 -24.34
C GLU A 99 -37.46 52.48 -25.29
N THR A 100 -38.60 52.59 -25.96
CA THR A 100 -39.12 51.66 -26.97
C THR A 100 -38.43 51.93 -28.31
N LEU A 101 -37.47 51.08 -28.67
CA LEU A 101 -37.01 50.96 -30.06
C LEU A 101 -38.01 50.11 -30.87
N PRO A 102 -38.33 50.45 -32.13
CA PRO A 102 -39.39 49.79 -32.87
C PRO A 102 -38.91 48.47 -33.52
N ASN A 103 -39.81 47.49 -33.51
CA ASN A 103 -39.84 46.22 -34.28
C ASN A 103 -39.21 44.93 -33.72
N ILE A 104 -38.61 44.90 -32.53
CA ILE A 104 -38.36 43.65 -31.78
C ILE A 104 -38.64 43.92 -30.31
N THR A 105 -39.37 43.03 -29.62
CA THR A 105 -39.58 43.23 -28.18
C THR A 105 -38.22 43.16 -27.48
N LYS A 106 -37.92 44.13 -26.62
CA LYS A 106 -36.65 44.24 -25.88
C LYS A 106 -36.22 42.92 -25.21
N PHE A 107 -37.21 42.12 -24.82
CA PHE A 107 -37.03 40.79 -24.25
C PHE A 107 -36.50 39.76 -25.26
N GLU A 108 -37.02 39.73 -26.49
CA GLU A 108 -36.54 38.82 -27.55
C GLU A 108 -35.13 39.17 -28.02
N TYR A 109 -34.82 40.47 -28.16
CA TYR A 109 -33.46 40.92 -28.52
C TYR A 109 -32.45 40.59 -27.41
N LYS A 110 -32.85 40.75 -26.14
CA LYS A 110 -32.05 40.34 -24.98
C LYS A 110 -31.79 38.84 -24.98
N LYS A 111 -32.84 38.03 -25.16
CA LYS A 111 -32.72 36.57 -25.19
C LYS A 111 -31.82 36.11 -26.34
N TYR A 112 -31.93 36.74 -27.51
CA TYR A 112 -31.02 36.50 -28.64
C TYR A 112 -29.56 36.82 -28.29
N LEU A 113 -29.28 37.98 -27.69
CA LEU A 113 -27.92 38.33 -27.28
C LEU A 113 -27.36 37.40 -26.21
N GLU A 114 -28.17 36.97 -25.24
CA GLU A 114 -27.76 36.03 -24.20
C GLU A 114 -27.48 34.64 -24.76
N GLU A 115 -28.37 34.11 -25.61
CA GLU A 115 -28.29 32.73 -26.12
C GLU A 115 -27.35 32.56 -27.31
N GLU A 116 -27.35 33.49 -28.26
CA GLU A 116 -26.60 33.37 -29.53
C GLU A 116 -25.25 34.09 -29.52
N VAL A 117 -25.02 35.00 -28.57
CA VAL A 117 -23.76 35.78 -28.51
C VAL A 117 -23.01 35.56 -27.21
N ILE A 118 -23.60 35.86 -26.05
CA ILE A 118 -22.91 35.76 -24.75
C ILE A 118 -22.55 34.31 -24.42
N ARG A 119 -23.50 33.38 -24.57
CA ARG A 119 -23.27 31.98 -24.21
C ARG A 119 -22.23 31.27 -25.09
N PRO A 120 -22.22 31.42 -26.43
CA PRO A 120 -21.17 30.87 -27.28
C PRO A 120 -19.82 31.56 -27.07
N LEU A 121 -19.80 32.87 -26.81
CA LEU A 121 -18.58 33.62 -26.47
C LEU A 121 -17.97 33.11 -25.16
N TYR A 122 -18.79 32.88 -24.13
CA TYR A 122 -18.36 32.28 -22.87
C TYR A 122 -17.86 30.85 -23.08
N ALA A 123 -18.57 30.04 -23.86
CA ALA A 123 -18.15 28.68 -24.18
C ALA A 123 -16.80 28.64 -24.93
N ALA A 124 -16.58 29.57 -25.87
CA ALA A 124 -15.32 29.72 -26.59
C ALA A 124 -14.19 30.20 -25.66
N HIS A 125 -14.47 31.15 -24.76
CA HIS A 125 -13.53 31.62 -23.75
C HIS A 125 -13.11 30.49 -22.79
N ILE A 126 -14.06 29.70 -22.29
CA ILE A 126 -13.79 28.54 -21.44
C ILE A 126 -13.01 27.47 -22.19
N SER A 127 -13.38 27.16 -23.44
CA SER A 127 -12.66 26.18 -24.27
C SER A 127 -11.21 26.60 -24.54
N LEU A 128 -10.97 27.89 -24.80
CA LEU A 128 -9.62 28.45 -24.98
C LEU A 128 -8.80 28.46 -23.68
N ARG A 129 -9.42 28.72 -22.51
CA ARG A 129 -8.76 28.61 -21.19
C ARG A 129 -8.39 27.18 -20.82
N LEU A 130 -9.13 26.18 -21.32
CA LEU A 130 -8.85 24.77 -21.06
C LEU A 130 -7.65 24.25 -21.88
N ILE A 131 -7.25 24.95 -22.95
CA ILE A 131 -6.04 24.64 -23.71
C ILE A 131 -4.82 25.13 -22.91
N ARG A 132 -4.09 24.20 -22.27
CA ARG A 132 -2.85 24.54 -21.55
C ARG A 132 -1.66 24.58 -22.50
N LEU A 133 -1.16 25.79 -22.75
CA LEU A 133 0.12 26.02 -23.42
C LEU A 133 1.26 26.10 -22.38
N PRO A 134 2.46 25.58 -22.69
CA PRO A 134 3.62 25.75 -21.83
C PRO A 134 3.91 27.25 -21.62
N LYS A 135 3.99 27.71 -20.37
CA LYS A 135 4.44 29.07 -20.04
C LYS A 135 5.92 29.04 -19.69
N ALA A 136 6.74 29.71 -20.49
CA ALA A 136 8.13 29.99 -20.15
C ALA A 136 8.17 31.32 -19.38
N GLU A 137 8.01 31.25 -18.05
CA GLU A 137 8.16 32.44 -17.20
C GLU A 137 9.65 32.75 -16.97
N GLY A 138 9.97 34.04 -16.99
CA GLY A 138 11.32 34.57 -17.18
C GLY A 138 12.23 34.50 -15.95
N ILE A 139 13.52 34.37 -16.27
CA ILE A 139 14.74 34.82 -15.58
C ILE A 139 14.53 35.32 -14.13
N HIS A 140 14.37 34.39 -13.21
CA HIS A 140 14.98 34.43 -11.89
C HIS A 140 15.28 32.99 -11.48
N ASN A 141 16.38 32.76 -10.77
CA ASN A 141 16.88 31.47 -10.32
C ASN A 141 15.95 30.74 -9.31
N SER A 142 14.67 30.56 -9.65
CA SER A 142 13.95 29.36 -9.25
C SER A 142 14.19 28.35 -10.36
N THR A 143 14.98 27.32 -10.06
CA THR A 143 14.74 26.03 -10.68
C THR A 143 13.24 25.86 -10.77
N MET A 144 12.69 25.62 -11.97
CA MET A 144 11.39 24.95 -12.02
C MET A 144 11.55 23.80 -11.04
N LYS A 145 10.76 23.75 -9.96
CA LYS A 145 10.58 22.48 -9.27
C LYS A 145 9.79 21.63 -10.24
N GLU A 146 10.47 21.20 -11.31
CA GLU A 146 10.12 20.02 -12.04
C GLU A 146 9.96 18.98 -10.96
N GLU A 147 8.74 18.51 -10.74
CA GLU A 147 8.55 17.25 -10.06
C GLU A 147 8.83 16.20 -11.14
N PRO A 148 10.04 15.62 -11.21
CA PRO A 148 10.46 14.78 -12.33
C PRO A 148 9.50 13.59 -12.55
N LEU A 149 8.80 13.18 -11.49
CA LEU A 149 7.80 12.12 -11.51
C LEU A 149 6.52 12.49 -12.26
N ILE A 150 6.08 13.75 -12.24
CA ILE A 150 4.86 14.18 -12.95
C ILE A 150 5.12 14.29 -14.45
N ASN A 151 6.28 14.82 -14.82
CA ASN A 151 6.64 15.05 -16.23
C ASN A 151 7.11 13.78 -16.97
N THR A 152 7.29 12.66 -16.25
CA THR A 152 7.55 11.35 -16.86
C THR A 152 6.34 10.81 -17.63
N PHE A 153 5.12 11.27 -17.30
CA PHE A 153 3.90 10.80 -17.93
C PHE A 153 3.53 11.62 -19.16
N VAL A 154 3.60 10.98 -20.33
CA VAL A 154 3.17 11.58 -21.60
C VAL A 154 1.64 11.81 -21.61
N ILE A 155 0.89 10.94 -20.91
CA ILE A 155 -0.58 10.97 -20.84
C ILE A 155 -1.08 12.06 -19.88
N GLU A 156 -1.87 12.98 -20.41
CA GLU A 156 -2.36 14.18 -19.73
C GLU A 156 -3.25 13.87 -18.51
N GLU A 157 -4.08 12.82 -18.57
CA GLU A 157 -4.95 12.44 -17.45
C GLU A 157 -4.17 11.90 -16.24
N ILE A 158 -3.06 11.19 -16.47
CA ILE A 158 -2.20 10.71 -15.38
C ILE A 158 -1.52 11.90 -14.71
N ARG A 159 -1.03 12.87 -15.49
CA ARG A 159 -0.49 14.14 -14.97
C ARG A 159 -1.53 14.90 -14.17
N LYS A 160 -2.76 15.01 -14.66
CA LYS A 160 -3.88 15.65 -13.94
C LYS A 160 -4.21 14.95 -12.63
N TYR A 161 -4.14 13.62 -12.57
CA TYR A 161 -4.46 12.86 -11.37
C TYR A 161 -3.40 13.00 -10.26
N ILE A 162 -2.12 12.90 -10.60
CA ILE A 162 -1.01 12.96 -9.62
C ILE A 162 -0.66 14.37 -9.15
N THR A 163 -1.02 15.40 -9.92
CA THR A 163 -0.74 16.79 -9.53
C THR A 163 -1.47 17.11 -8.20
N PRO A 164 -0.78 17.61 -7.16
CA PRO A 164 -1.39 18.00 -5.90
C PRO A 164 -2.57 18.96 -6.10
N LYS A 165 -3.65 18.79 -5.34
CA LYS A 165 -4.85 19.62 -5.44
C LYS A 165 -4.82 20.68 -4.35
N GLU A 166 -4.72 21.94 -4.78
CA GLU A 166 -4.71 23.08 -3.86
C GLU A 166 -6.10 23.37 -3.31
N SER A 167 -6.15 23.86 -2.07
CA SER A 167 -7.39 24.33 -1.44
C SER A 167 -7.92 25.56 -2.17
N ARG A 168 -9.21 25.58 -2.51
CA ARG A 168 -9.87 26.66 -3.29
C ARG A 168 -9.77 28.06 -2.67
N THR A 169 -9.35 28.18 -1.42
CA THR A 169 -9.30 29.45 -0.67
C THR A 169 -7.91 29.81 -0.16
N GLY A 170 -6.88 29.02 -0.48
CA GLY A 170 -5.50 29.24 0.00
C GLY A 170 -5.29 29.05 1.51
N LYS A 171 -6.30 28.58 2.25
CA LYS A 171 -6.22 28.25 3.68
C LYS A 171 -6.06 26.75 3.89
N LEU A 172 -5.42 26.38 5.02
CA LEU A 172 -5.32 25.00 5.51
C LEU A 172 -6.70 24.32 5.50
N ASN A 173 -6.76 23.11 4.95
CA ASN A 173 -7.99 22.32 4.95
C ASN A 173 -8.33 21.80 6.37
N ILE A 174 -9.49 21.14 6.52
CA ILE A 174 -9.97 20.56 7.79
C ILE A 174 -9.00 19.53 8.42
N TYR A 175 -8.00 19.07 7.67
CA TYR A 175 -6.97 18.13 8.10
C TYR A 175 -5.62 18.82 8.39
N GLY A 176 -5.57 20.16 8.37
CA GLY A 176 -4.36 20.94 8.68
C GLY A 176 -3.32 20.96 7.57
N THR A 177 -3.68 20.71 6.30
CA THR A 177 -2.74 20.75 5.17
C THR A 177 -3.15 21.77 4.10
N GLU A 178 -2.18 22.43 3.45
CA GLU A 178 -2.43 23.43 2.39
C GLU A 178 -2.85 22.79 1.06
N ARG A 179 -2.50 21.50 0.89
CA ARG A 179 -2.72 20.71 -0.32
C ARG A 179 -3.23 19.32 0.03
N ILE A 180 -4.04 18.76 -0.85
CA ILE A 180 -4.46 17.36 -0.81
C ILE A 180 -3.66 16.61 -1.87
N TYR A 181 -2.89 15.63 -1.42
CA TYR A 181 -2.08 14.76 -2.26
C TYR A 181 -2.88 13.49 -2.56
N ASN A 182 -2.98 13.13 -3.84
CA ASN A 182 -3.57 11.86 -4.23
C ASN A 182 -2.53 10.76 -4.04
N THR A 183 -2.91 9.67 -3.38
CA THR A 183 -2.04 8.51 -3.19
C THR A 183 -1.89 7.77 -4.52
N ILE A 184 -0.70 7.80 -5.11
CA ILE A 184 -0.27 6.80 -6.08
C ILE A 184 0.76 5.92 -5.40
N GLY A 185 0.47 4.62 -5.33
CA GLY A 185 1.52 3.61 -5.28
C GLY A 185 2.30 3.71 -6.58
N HIS A 186 3.45 4.39 -6.58
CA HIS A 186 4.29 4.61 -7.78
C HIS A 186 4.56 3.32 -8.57
N ALA A 187 4.46 2.16 -7.91
CA ALA A 187 4.49 0.85 -8.53
C ALA A 187 3.39 0.63 -9.59
N CYS A 188 2.19 1.20 -9.46
CA CYS A 188 1.10 1.08 -10.45
C CYS A 188 1.54 1.40 -11.89
N VAL A 189 2.44 2.37 -12.02
CA VAL A 189 2.96 2.86 -13.30
C VAL A 189 3.85 1.82 -13.96
N LEU A 190 4.59 1.06 -13.16
CA LEU A 190 5.43 -0.05 -13.65
C LEU A 190 4.57 -1.21 -14.18
N TYR A 191 3.33 -1.33 -13.72
CA TYR A 191 2.34 -2.32 -14.16
C TYR A 191 1.27 -1.71 -15.06
N LYS A 192 1.66 -0.77 -15.93
CA LYS A 192 0.75 -0.02 -16.82
C LYS A 192 -0.24 -0.93 -17.55
N LYS A 193 0.23 -2.01 -18.17
CA LYS A 193 -0.59 -2.90 -18.99
C LYS A 193 -1.68 -3.56 -18.16
N GLU A 194 -1.32 -4.14 -17.02
CA GLU A 194 -2.26 -4.75 -16.08
C GLU A 194 -3.25 -3.74 -15.49
N LEU A 195 -2.80 -2.51 -15.24
CA LEU A 195 -3.67 -1.45 -14.75
C LEU A 195 -4.67 -0.97 -15.80
N GLU A 196 -4.26 -0.85 -17.06
CA GLU A 196 -5.14 -0.54 -18.19
C GLU A 196 -6.17 -1.65 -18.41
N GLU A 197 -5.77 -2.92 -18.31
CA GLU A 197 -6.69 -4.07 -18.35
C GLU A 197 -7.70 -4.02 -17.20
N TYR A 198 -7.25 -3.76 -15.97
CA TYR A 198 -8.10 -3.64 -14.78
C TYR A 198 -9.12 -2.48 -14.89
N MET A 199 -8.74 -1.40 -15.58
CA MET A 199 -9.56 -0.21 -15.81
C MET A 199 -10.38 -0.25 -17.10
N SER A 200 -10.31 -1.35 -17.86
CA SER A 200 -11.07 -1.54 -19.10
C SER A 200 -12.49 -2.03 -18.81
N TYR A 201 -13.43 -1.09 -18.74
CA TYR A 201 -14.85 -1.36 -18.57
C TYR A 201 -15.69 -0.17 -19.05
N ASP A 202 -16.94 -0.42 -19.40
CA ASP A 202 -17.90 0.65 -19.68
C ASP A 202 -18.51 1.17 -18.38
N ILE A 203 -18.68 2.49 -18.26
CA ILE A 203 -19.27 3.10 -17.06
C ILE A 203 -20.70 2.59 -16.87
N GLY A 204 -21.03 2.14 -15.66
CA GLY A 204 -22.34 1.57 -15.33
C GLY A 204 -22.53 0.11 -15.78
N SER A 205 -21.61 -0.45 -16.59
CA SER A 205 -21.62 -1.87 -16.93
C SER A 205 -21.12 -2.73 -15.76
N TYR A 206 -21.16 -4.05 -15.91
CA TYR A 206 -20.56 -4.95 -14.94
C TYR A 206 -19.04 -5.01 -15.09
N CYS A 207 -18.32 -4.90 -13.96
CA CYS A 207 -16.88 -5.10 -13.95
C CYS A 207 -16.51 -6.50 -14.47
N ASN A 208 -15.33 -6.60 -15.07
CA ASN A 208 -14.72 -7.88 -15.37
C ASN A 208 -14.50 -8.69 -14.09
N ASP A 209 -14.45 -10.00 -14.23
CA ASP A 209 -14.17 -10.91 -13.12
C ASP A 209 -12.67 -11.09 -12.95
N ASP A 210 -12.03 -10.07 -12.41
CA ASP A 210 -10.58 -9.86 -12.46
C ASP A 210 -9.98 -9.60 -11.07
N TRP A 211 -10.57 -10.19 -10.02
CA TRP A 211 -10.09 -10.02 -8.65
C TRP A 211 -8.63 -10.45 -8.48
N ASN A 212 -8.18 -11.45 -9.26
CA ASN A 212 -6.80 -11.93 -9.30
C ASN A 212 -5.84 -10.90 -9.89
N LEU A 213 -6.28 -10.14 -10.89
CA LEU A 213 -5.53 -9.02 -11.46
C LEU A 213 -5.43 -7.87 -10.45
N ALA A 214 -6.54 -7.54 -9.78
CA ALA A 214 -6.56 -6.54 -8.72
C ALA A 214 -5.58 -6.90 -7.58
N GLN A 215 -5.63 -8.14 -7.09
CA GLN A 215 -4.72 -8.62 -6.06
C GLN A 215 -3.25 -8.63 -6.54
N LYS A 216 -2.99 -9.00 -7.80
CA LYS A 216 -1.65 -8.94 -8.40
C LYS A 216 -1.09 -7.52 -8.38
N LEU A 217 -1.91 -6.54 -8.77
CA LEU A 217 -1.53 -5.12 -8.72
C LEU A 217 -1.20 -4.69 -7.28
N MET A 218 -2.06 -4.99 -6.31
CA MET A 218 -1.83 -4.64 -4.90
C MET A 218 -0.56 -5.28 -4.32
N LEU A 219 -0.33 -6.57 -4.58
CA LEU A 219 0.86 -7.29 -4.12
C LEU A 219 2.15 -6.69 -4.67
N ASN A 220 2.09 -6.12 -5.87
CA ASN A 220 3.20 -5.45 -6.52
C ASN A 220 3.34 -3.96 -6.13
N GLY A 221 2.61 -3.50 -5.11
CA GLY A 221 2.69 -2.13 -4.60
C GLY A 221 1.81 -1.12 -5.33
N CYS A 222 0.92 -1.57 -6.22
CA CYS A 222 -0.10 -0.72 -6.80
C CYS A 222 -1.31 -0.62 -5.86
N ASP A 223 -1.16 0.20 -4.81
CA ASP A 223 -2.19 0.45 -3.81
C ASP A 223 -2.17 1.93 -3.36
N PRO A 224 -3.34 2.56 -3.10
CA PRO A 224 -4.69 2.03 -3.33
C PRO A 224 -4.98 1.86 -4.82
N LEU A 225 -5.74 0.81 -5.15
CA LEU A 225 -6.26 0.64 -6.51
C LEU A 225 -7.22 1.79 -6.87
N PRO A 226 -7.23 2.24 -8.14
CA PRO A 226 -8.18 3.25 -8.60
C PRO A 226 -9.62 2.74 -8.45
N ARG A 227 -10.53 3.64 -8.06
CA ARG A 227 -11.95 3.33 -7.93
C ARG A 227 -12.55 3.05 -9.30
N ARG A 228 -13.27 1.94 -9.43
CA ARG A 228 -13.99 1.60 -10.66
C ARG A 228 -15.41 2.16 -10.67
N ARG A 229 -15.88 2.57 -11.85
CA ARG A 229 -17.26 3.05 -12.10
C ARG A 229 -18.14 1.98 -12.78
N CYS A 230 -17.81 0.72 -12.57
CA CYS A 230 -18.60 -0.44 -12.98
C CYS A 230 -19.25 -1.12 -11.77
N LEU A 231 -20.27 -1.93 -12.01
CA LEU A 231 -20.99 -2.68 -11.00
C LEU A 231 -20.28 -4.01 -10.72
N THR A 232 -19.98 -4.29 -9.45
CA THR A 232 -19.41 -5.57 -9.04
C THR A 232 -20.41 -6.70 -9.29
N ARG A 233 -19.98 -7.74 -10.01
CA ARG A 233 -20.81 -8.93 -10.25
C ARG A 233 -20.96 -9.73 -8.95
N ALA A 234 -22.20 -9.95 -8.54
CA ALA A 234 -22.55 -10.94 -7.53
C ALA A 234 -22.92 -12.29 -8.19
N SER A 235 -23.06 -13.34 -7.38
CA SER A 235 -23.61 -14.60 -7.87
C SER A 235 -25.09 -14.45 -8.23
N MET A 236 -25.50 -14.95 -9.40
CA MET A 236 -26.91 -14.95 -9.82
C MET A 236 -27.77 -15.87 -8.96
N VAL A 237 -27.16 -16.87 -8.33
CA VAL A 237 -27.82 -17.87 -7.47
C VAL A 237 -27.58 -17.57 -5.99
N TYR A 238 -27.42 -16.29 -5.65
CA TYR A 238 -27.19 -15.86 -4.27
C TYR A 238 -28.31 -16.35 -3.34
N GLN A 239 -27.90 -16.90 -2.20
CA GLN A 239 -28.78 -17.34 -1.13
C GLN A 239 -28.49 -16.57 0.15
N LYS A 240 -29.55 -16.37 0.95
CA LYS A 240 -29.44 -15.77 2.26
C LYS A 240 -28.40 -16.54 3.11
N PRO A 241 -27.36 -15.87 3.66
CA PRO A 241 -26.39 -16.50 4.54
C PRO A 241 -27.04 -17.06 5.81
N TYR A 242 -26.37 -18.02 6.44
CA TYR A 242 -26.80 -18.54 7.73
C TYR A 242 -26.83 -17.43 8.80
N PRO A 243 -27.74 -17.51 9.77
CA PRO A 243 -27.70 -16.66 10.97
C PRO A 243 -26.36 -16.77 11.69
N ILE A 244 -25.95 -15.71 12.39
CA ILE A 244 -24.62 -15.61 13.03
C ILE A 244 -24.32 -16.77 13.99
N ASN A 245 -25.34 -17.25 14.69
CA ASN A 245 -25.29 -18.35 15.65
C ASN A 245 -25.02 -19.72 14.99
N GLU A 246 -25.28 -19.87 13.70
CA GLU A 246 -24.96 -21.08 12.93
C GLU A 246 -23.76 -20.90 12.00
N SER A 247 -23.50 -19.68 11.53
CA SER A 247 -22.53 -19.40 10.48
C SER A 247 -21.07 -19.52 10.94
N LEU A 248 -20.79 -19.42 12.23
CA LEU A 248 -19.41 -19.40 12.73
C LEU A 248 -18.66 -20.70 12.41
N TRP A 249 -19.24 -21.88 12.62
CA TRP A 249 -18.53 -23.16 12.45
C TRP A 249 -19.14 -24.06 11.38
N LYS A 250 -19.93 -23.46 10.47
CA LYS A 250 -20.56 -24.16 9.35
C LYS A 250 -19.98 -23.66 8.04
N LEU A 251 -19.73 -24.58 7.11
CA LEU A 251 -19.36 -24.20 5.75
C LEU A 251 -20.50 -23.41 5.08
N PRO A 252 -20.23 -22.22 4.54
CA PRO A 252 -21.22 -21.44 3.80
C PRO A 252 -21.69 -22.12 2.52
N ASP A 253 -22.78 -21.61 1.93
CA ASP A 253 -23.24 -22.05 0.61
C ASP A 253 -22.26 -21.61 -0.48
N ASP A 254 -21.75 -22.60 -1.22
CA ASP A 254 -20.85 -22.42 -2.36
C ASP A 254 -21.41 -21.47 -3.43
N ARG A 255 -22.74 -21.41 -3.57
CA ARG A 255 -23.43 -20.56 -4.56
C ARG A 255 -23.21 -19.08 -4.33
N ASN A 256 -22.83 -18.67 -3.12
CA ASN A 256 -22.55 -17.27 -2.80
C ASN A 256 -21.15 -16.81 -3.24
N VAL A 257 -20.33 -17.71 -3.80
CA VAL A 257 -18.98 -17.43 -4.26
C VAL A 257 -18.90 -17.54 -5.77
N ARG A 258 -18.11 -16.66 -6.40
CA ARG A 258 -17.79 -16.74 -7.83
C ARG A 258 -16.54 -17.58 -8.04
N TRP A 259 -16.73 -18.80 -8.53
CA TRP A 259 -15.67 -19.80 -8.60
C TRP A 259 -14.77 -19.72 -9.84
N SER A 260 -15.12 -18.93 -10.85
CA SER A 260 -14.50 -18.82 -12.19
C SER A 260 -12.97 -18.87 -12.18
N ASN A 261 -12.33 -18.05 -11.34
CA ASN A 261 -10.87 -17.89 -11.24
C ASN A 261 -10.20 -18.80 -10.19
N TYR A 262 -10.94 -19.76 -9.63
CA TYR A 262 -10.41 -20.77 -8.72
C TYR A 262 -10.37 -22.14 -9.40
N GLN A 263 -9.41 -22.97 -8.99
CA GLN A 263 -9.34 -24.36 -9.46
C GLN A 263 -10.49 -25.20 -8.89
N CYS A 264 -10.83 -24.98 -7.63
CA CYS A 264 -12.01 -25.57 -6.99
C CYS A 264 -13.29 -24.82 -7.37
N ARG A 265 -14.42 -25.54 -7.34
CA ARG A 265 -15.76 -25.01 -7.65
C ARG A 265 -16.74 -25.06 -6.46
N ASN A 266 -16.24 -25.47 -5.29
CA ASN A 266 -16.96 -25.50 -4.02
C ASN A 266 -15.94 -25.58 -2.86
N PHE A 267 -16.36 -25.28 -1.64
CA PHE A 267 -15.58 -25.34 -0.42
C PHE A 267 -15.15 -26.77 -0.09
N LYS A 268 -15.97 -27.78 -0.41
CA LYS A 268 -15.62 -29.19 -0.19
C LYS A 268 -14.34 -29.61 -0.95
N CYS A 269 -14.13 -29.08 -2.16
CA CYS A 269 -12.93 -29.31 -2.94
C CYS A 269 -11.65 -28.76 -2.28
N LEU A 270 -11.78 -27.76 -1.40
CA LEU A 270 -10.67 -27.13 -0.67
C LEU A 270 -10.27 -27.87 0.62
N MET A 271 -11.02 -28.91 1.00
CA MET A 271 -10.72 -29.73 2.17
C MET A 271 -9.42 -30.56 2.00
N GLY A 272 -8.90 -31.09 3.10
CA GLY A 272 -7.58 -31.71 3.24
C GLY A 272 -7.27 -32.89 2.30
N ASN A 273 -8.27 -33.53 1.71
CA ASN A 273 -8.06 -34.73 0.90
C ASN A 273 -7.68 -34.44 -0.56
N ASN A 274 -7.71 -33.18 -1.00
CA ASN A 274 -7.42 -32.81 -2.39
C ASN A 274 -5.99 -32.25 -2.54
N THR A 275 -5.16 -32.90 -3.36
CA THR A 275 -3.78 -32.45 -3.67
C THR A 275 -3.74 -31.20 -4.54
N LYS A 276 -4.84 -30.88 -5.25
CA LYS A 276 -5.00 -29.67 -6.08
C LYS A 276 -5.79 -28.55 -5.38
N ARG A 277 -5.96 -28.63 -4.06
CA ARG A 277 -6.73 -27.64 -3.23
C ARG A 277 -6.18 -26.20 -3.24
N GLY A 278 -5.00 -25.97 -3.80
CA GLY A 278 -4.43 -24.63 -3.95
C GLY A 278 -3.40 -24.26 -2.89
N TYR A 279 -3.77 -23.41 -1.91
CA TYR A 279 -2.84 -22.82 -0.96
C TYR A 279 -2.34 -23.82 0.09
N PHE A 280 -1.03 -24.06 0.09
CA PHE A 280 -0.42 -25.19 0.80
C PHE A 280 -0.30 -25.00 2.31
N LYS A 281 -0.24 -23.76 2.82
CA LYS A 281 -0.10 -23.48 4.27
C LYS A 281 -1.41 -23.65 5.04
N CYS A 282 -2.55 -23.71 4.35
CA CYS A 282 -3.87 -23.81 4.98
C CYS A 282 -4.47 -25.22 4.83
N VAL A 283 -3.74 -26.24 5.26
CA VAL A 283 -4.20 -27.64 5.21
C VAL A 283 -5.29 -27.84 6.26
N GLY A 284 -6.50 -28.22 5.82
CA GLY A 284 -7.63 -28.46 6.72
C GLY A 284 -8.37 -27.20 7.18
N CYS A 285 -8.01 -26.01 6.68
CA CYS A 285 -8.70 -24.76 7.06
C CYS A 285 -10.19 -24.69 6.71
N PHE A 286 -10.63 -25.55 5.78
CA PHE A 286 -12.03 -25.70 5.38
C PHE A 286 -12.74 -26.86 6.11
N GLU A 287 -12.06 -27.54 7.03
CA GLU A 287 -12.63 -28.57 7.90
C GLU A 287 -13.05 -27.91 9.21
N MET A 288 -14.26 -27.34 9.23
CA MET A 288 -14.73 -26.53 10.37
C MET A 288 -14.70 -27.28 11.70
N GLU A 289 -14.98 -28.59 11.70
CA GLU A 289 -14.91 -29.46 12.88
C GLU A 289 -13.50 -29.47 13.53
N LYS A 290 -12.44 -29.33 12.74
CA LYS A 290 -11.06 -29.24 13.23
C LYS A 290 -10.68 -27.82 13.60
N GLU A 291 -11.12 -26.85 12.80
CA GLU A 291 -10.88 -25.43 13.06
C GLU A 291 -11.54 -24.96 14.35
N GLU A 292 -12.72 -25.50 14.68
CA GLU A 292 -13.44 -25.21 15.91
C GLU A 292 -12.60 -25.59 17.14
N LEU A 293 -11.85 -26.69 17.11
CA LEU A 293 -11.06 -27.12 18.27
C LEU A 293 -9.81 -26.26 18.56
N LYS A 294 -9.39 -25.40 17.61
CA LYS A 294 -8.21 -24.54 17.78
C LYS A 294 -8.39 -23.57 18.94
N TRP A 295 -7.33 -23.40 19.74
CA TRP A 295 -7.26 -22.53 20.93
C TRP A 295 -8.24 -22.88 22.07
N VAL A 296 -8.94 -24.02 21.99
CA VAL A 296 -9.88 -24.50 23.03
C VAL A 296 -9.28 -25.66 23.81
N THR A 297 -8.80 -26.68 23.11
CA THR A 297 -8.24 -27.87 23.75
C THR A 297 -6.76 -27.70 24.02
N ASN A 298 -6.30 -28.16 25.19
CA ASN A 298 -4.88 -28.28 25.47
C ASN A 298 -4.21 -29.14 24.40
N SER A 299 -3.26 -28.55 23.70
CA SER A 299 -2.37 -29.27 22.80
C SER A 299 -1.19 -29.84 23.58
N SER A 300 -0.54 -30.85 23.00
CA SER A 300 0.73 -31.37 23.52
C SER A 300 1.88 -30.39 23.35
N LEU A 301 1.75 -29.39 22.47
CA LEU A 301 2.78 -28.39 22.20
C LEU A 301 2.63 -27.20 23.15
N SER A 302 3.72 -26.84 23.83
CA SER A 302 3.78 -25.69 24.76
C SER A 302 3.55 -24.33 24.11
N VAL A 303 3.62 -24.27 22.78
CA VAL A 303 3.40 -23.06 21.96
C VAL A 303 1.92 -22.76 21.71
N ASP A 304 1.01 -23.68 22.02
CA ASP A 304 -0.42 -23.47 21.82
C ASP A 304 -1.04 -22.79 23.04
N PHE A 305 -1.36 -21.51 22.92
CA PHE A 305 -2.02 -20.75 23.98
C PHE A 305 -3.54 -20.83 23.82
N LEU A 306 -4.24 -21.16 24.90
CA LEU A 306 -5.69 -21.16 24.91
C LEU A 306 -6.24 -19.73 24.94
N ILE A 307 -7.35 -19.50 24.23
CA ILE A 307 -8.03 -18.20 24.26
C ILE A 307 -8.51 -17.86 25.68
N SER A 308 -9.01 -18.85 26.44
CA SER A 308 -9.38 -18.67 27.84
C SER A 308 -8.25 -18.06 28.66
N ASP A 309 -7.05 -18.61 28.53
CA ASP A 309 -5.90 -18.15 29.30
C ASP A 309 -5.47 -16.74 28.89
N VAL A 310 -5.47 -16.47 27.58
CA VAL A 310 -5.11 -15.15 27.06
C VAL A 310 -6.09 -14.09 27.58
N LEU A 311 -7.39 -14.38 27.54
CA LEU A 311 -8.42 -13.45 28.01
C LEU A 311 -8.41 -13.26 29.53
N THR A 312 -7.99 -14.26 30.32
CA THR A 312 -7.85 -14.09 31.79
C THR A 312 -6.75 -13.11 32.21
N ILE A 313 -5.79 -12.80 31.34
CA ILE A 313 -4.71 -11.87 31.67
C ILE A 313 -5.23 -10.43 31.79
N LYS A 314 -6.24 -10.06 30.99
CA LYS A 314 -6.90 -8.75 31.02
C LYS A 314 -8.41 -8.90 30.87
N PRO A 315 -9.10 -9.40 31.91
CA PRO A 315 -10.52 -9.76 31.82
C PRO A 315 -11.37 -8.52 31.51
N GLY A 316 -12.18 -8.62 30.46
CA GLY A 316 -13.09 -7.54 30.03
C GLY A 316 -12.43 -6.37 29.30
N GLU A 317 -11.09 -6.36 29.14
CA GLU A 317 -10.41 -5.27 28.43
C GLU A 317 -10.34 -5.49 26.91
N MET A 318 -10.35 -6.75 26.46
CA MET A 318 -10.29 -7.10 25.03
C MET A 318 -11.68 -6.99 24.42
N ARG A 319 -11.87 -6.12 23.43
CA ARG A 319 -13.17 -5.88 22.77
C ARG A 319 -13.05 -5.83 21.25
N ILE A 320 -11.97 -5.23 20.76
CA ILE A 320 -11.65 -5.16 19.34
C ILE A 320 -10.23 -5.65 19.05
N GLY A 321 -10.06 -6.43 18.00
CA GLY A 321 -8.76 -6.96 17.61
C GLY A 321 -8.55 -7.07 16.11
N LEU A 322 -7.29 -7.29 15.74
CA LEU A 322 -6.85 -7.59 14.39
C LEU A 322 -6.28 -9.00 14.36
N ASP A 323 -6.73 -9.81 13.42
CA ASP A 323 -6.15 -11.11 13.09
C ASP A 323 -5.36 -10.97 11.78
N PHE A 324 -4.06 -10.77 11.93
CA PHE A 324 -3.12 -10.56 10.85
C PHE A 324 -2.57 -11.91 10.38
N GLY A 325 -3.29 -12.55 9.46
CA GLY A 325 -2.97 -13.86 8.93
C GLY A 325 -3.67 -14.16 7.60
N ILE A 326 -3.53 -15.40 7.14
CA ILE A 326 -4.32 -15.93 6.03
C ILE A 326 -5.02 -17.20 6.49
N GLY A 327 -6.34 -17.18 6.45
CA GLY A 327 -7.17 -18.31 6.84
C GLY A 327 -8.65 -18.03 6.59
N THR A 328 -9.49 -18.90 7.14
CA THR A 328 -10.95 -18.81 6.96
C THR A 328 -11.63 -17.90 7.99
N GLY A 329 -10.86 -17.23 8.88
CA GLY A 329 -11.38 -16.39 9.96
C GLY A 329 -11.72 -17.15 11.25
N SER A 330 -11.16 -18.35 11.45
CA SER A 330 -11.45 -19.20 12.63
C SER A 330 -11.12 -18.52 13.95
N PHE A 331 -10.03 -17.74 14.01
CA PHE A 331 -9.69 -16.97 15.20
C PHE A 331 -10.77 -15.91 15.49
N ALA A 332 -11.15 -15.13 14.48
CA ALA A 332 -12.23 -14.14 14.61
C ALA A 332 -13.57 -14.78 15.01
N ALA A 333 -13.90 -15.96 14.48
CA ALA A 333 -15.09 -16.71 14.88
C ALA A 333 -15.06 -17.09 16.37
N ARG A 334 -13.93 -17.61 16.86
CA ARG A 334 -13.78 -17.98 18.27
C ARG A 334 -13.83 -16.76 19.19
N MET A 335 -13.16 -15.67 18.82
CA MET A 335 -13.21 -14.41 19.58
C MET A 335 -14.63 -13.81 19.61
N ARG A 336 -15.42 -14.00 18.55
CA ARG A 336 -16.81 -13.53 18.48
C ARG A 336 -17.71 -14.19 19.51
N GLU A 337 -17.48 -15.46 19.87
CA GLU A 337 -18.22 -16.15 20.95
C GLU A 337 -17.95 -15.52 22.32
N HIS A 338 -16.79 -14.88 22.49
CA HIS A 338 -16.45 -14.07 23.66
C HIS A 338 -16.89 -12.60 23.53
N ASN A 339 -17.75 -12.27 22.56
CA ASN A 339 -18.20 -10.91 22.22
C ASN A 339 -17.08 -9.95 21.80
N ILE A 340 -15.97 -10.49 21.28
CA ILE A 340 -14.84 -9.69 20.78
C ILE A 340 -14.94 -9.59 19.27
N THR A 341 -14.88 -8.36 18.75
CA THR A 341 -14.95 -8.12 17.30
C THR A 341 -13.55 -8.10 16.73
N VAL A 342 -13.25 -9.06 15.85
CA VAL A 342 -11.94 -9.17 15.21
C VAL A 342 -12.08 -8.90 13.72
N VAL A 343 -11.21 -8.03 13.22
CA VAL A 343 -11.00 -7.84 11.78
C VAL A 343 -9.91 -8.80 11.34
N SER A 344 -10.17 -9.67 10.37
CA SER A 344 -9.18 -10.61 9.84
C SER A 344 -8.62 -10.11 8.52
N THR A 345 -7.31 -9.99 8.39
CA THR A 345 -6.70 -9.75 7.07
C THR A 345 -6.96 -10.95 6.17
N ALA A 346 -7.23 -10.70 4.89
CA ALA A 346 -7.54 -11.77 3.96
C ALA A 346 -7.03 -11.43 2.56
N LEU A 347 -6.37 -12.41 1.93
CA LEU A 347 -6.06 -12.41 0.50
C LEU A 347 -6.63 -13.69 -0.10
N ASN A 348 -7.11 -13.63 -1.34
CA ASN A 348 -7.63 -14.79 -2.04
C ASN A 348 -6.48 -15.57 -2.69
N LEU A 349 -5.81 -16.41 -1.90
CA LEU A 349 -4.72 -17.27 -2.37
C LEU A 349 -5.26 -18.62 -2.81
N LYS A 350 -5.60 -18.76 -4.09
CA LYS A 350 -6.16 -20.00 -4.69
C LYS A 350 -7.45 -20.52 -4.02
N ALA A 351 -7.99 -19.78 -3.06
CA ALA A 351 -9.21 -20.05 -2.34
C ALA A 351 -9.90 -18.71 -1.97
N PRO A 352 -11.24 -18.68 -1.87
CA PRO A 352 -12.03 -17.48 -1.63
C PRO A 352 -12.11 -17.12 -0.14
N PHE A 353 -10.98 -16.72 0.45
CA PHE A 353 -10.89 -16.44 1.89
C PHE A 353 -11.72 -15.23 2.31
N ASN A 354 -11.73 -14.16 1.52
CA ASN A 354 -12.51 -12.96 1.81
C ASN A 354 -14.01 -13.28 1.87
N GLU A 355 -14.50 -14.02 0.89
CA GLU A 355 -15.90 -14.45 0.81
C GLU A 355 -16.24 -15.43 1.94
N MET A 356 -15.34 -16.36 2.26
CA MET A 356 -15.51 -17.32 3.36
C MET A 356 -15.68 -16.60 4.71
N ILE A 357 -14.81 -15.63 5.02
CA ILE A 357 -14.88 -14.84 6.25
C ILE A 357 -16.19 -14.04 6.30
N ALA A 358 -16.53 -13.33 5.21
CA ALA A 358 -17.76 -12.53 5.14
C ALA A 358 -19.04 -13.37 5.29
N LEU A 359 -19.10 -14.53 4.64
CA LEU A 359 -20.27 -15.42 4.70
C LEU A 359 -20.47 -16.08 6.07
N ARG A 360 -19.43 -16.11 6.91
CA ARG A 360 -19.51 -16.51 8.33
C ARG A 360 -20.00 -15.37 9.24
N GLY A 361 -20.23 -14.17 8.68
CA GLY A 361 -20.62 -12.97 9.44
C GLY A 361 -19.45 -12.28 10.13
N LEU A 362 -18.22 -12.50 9.64
CA LEU A 362 -16.98 -11.92 10.16
C LEU A 362 -16.47 -10.82 9.22
N ILE A 363 -15.47 -10.05 9.66
CA ILE A 363 -14.99 -8.87 8.93
C ILE A 363 -13.66 -9.20 8.22
N PRO A 364 -13.66 -9.42 6.89
CA PRO A 364 -12.42 -9.50 6.13
C PRO A 364 -11.87 -8.10 5.85
N LEU A 365 -10.56 -7.95 5.99
CA LEU A 365 -9.80 -6.79 5.55
C LEU A 365 -8.90 -7.19 4.39
N PHE A 366 -9.24 -6.72 3.19
CA PHE A 366 -8.49 -7.00 1.98
C PHE A 366 -7.24 -6.11 1.90
N VAL A 367 -6.16 -6.54 2.56
CA VAL A 367 -4.88 -5.82 2.61
C VAL A 367 -3.69 -6.76 2.36
N THR A 368 -2.61 -6.21 1.83
CA THR A 368 -1.34 -6.92 1.61
C THR A 368 -0.28 -6.52 2.65
N LEU A 369 0.81 -7.30 2.73
CA LEU A 369 1.92 -7.03 3.66
C LEU A 369 2.63 -5.70 3.45
N ASN A 370 2.58 -5.18 2.23
CA ASN A 370 3.29 -3.96 1.83
C ASN A 370 2.50 -2.70 2.17
N GLN A 371 1.29 -2.85 2.71
CA GLN A 371 0.38 -1.75 3.01
C GLN A 371 0.44 -1.42 4.49
N ARG A 372 0.46 -0.12 4.78
CA ARG A 372 0.17 0.38 6.12
C ARG A 372 -1.28 0.06 6.47
N LEU A 373 -1.51 -0.48 7.66
CA LEU A 373 -2.83 -0.83 8.15
C LEU A 373 -3.75 0.39 8.23
N PRO A 374 -4.97 0.35 7.64
CA PRO A 374 -5.89 1.47 7.57
C PRO A 374 -6.66 1.69 8.88
N PHE A 375 -6.00 1.55 10.02
CA PHE A 375 -6.55 1.80 11.35
C PHE A 375 -5.89 3.02 11.97
N PHE A 376 -6.65 3.73 12.82
CA PHE A 376 -6.11 4.86 13.56
C PHE A 376 -5.20 4.39 14.70
N ASP A 377 -4.29 5.26 15.12
CA ASP A 377 -3.25 4.95 16.10
C ASP A 377 -3.87 4.63 17.47
N ASN A 378 -3.29 3.65 18.18
CA ASN A 378 -3.67 3.22 19.53
C ASN A 378 -5.16 2.88 19.70
N THR A 379 -5.77 2.22 18.71
CA THR A 379 -7.20 1.87 18.75
C THR A 379 -7.47 0.39 19.02
N MET A 380 -6.56 -0.51 18.65
CA MET A 380 -6.77 -1.95 18.80
C MET A 380 -6.43 -2.44 20.22
N ASP A 381 -7.28 -3.28 20.79
CA ASP A 381 -7.02 -3.91 22.09
C ASP A 381 -6.08 -5.13 21.93
N MET A 382 -6.12 -5.80 20.78
CA MET A 382 -5.29 -6.97 20.49
C MET A 382 -4.88 -7.07 19.02
N ILE A 383 -3.69 -7.59 18.76
CA ILE A 383 -3.26 -8.08 17.44
C ILE A 383 -2.87 -9.54 17.61
N HIS A 384 -3.46 -10.41 16.79
CA HIS A 384 -3.10 -11.81 16.68
C HIS A 384 -2.46 -12.06 15.31
N THR A 385 -1.42 -12.89 15.24
CA THR A 385 -0.83 -13.34 13.98
C THR A 385 -0.58 -14.84 14.03
N SER A 386 -0.97 -15.56 12.99
CA SER A 386 -0.77 -17.00 12.88
C SER A 386 -0.52 -17.43 11.43
N GLY A 387 0.49 -18.28 11.21
CA GLY A 387 0.72 -19.02 9.97
C GLY A 387 1.03 -18.20 8.70
N PHE A 388 1.12 -16.87 8.79
CA PHE A 388 1.33 -15.99 7.64
C PHE A 388 2.73 -15.39 7.58
N LEU A 389 3.20 -14.81 8.68
CA LEU A 389 4.60 -14.43 8.86
C LEU A 389 5.35 -15.64 9.40
N ASP A 390 6.36 -16.09 8.66
CA ASP A 390 7.27 -17.15 9.07
C ASP A 390 8.68 -16.83 8.55
N GLY A 391 9.64 -17.74 8.73
CA GLY A 391 11.05 -17.54 8.41
C GLY A 391 11.39 -17.12 6.97
N TRP A 392 10.44 -17.08 6.03
CA TRP A 392 10.67 -16.46 4.71
C TRP A 392 10.70 -14.92 4.74
N ILE A 393 10.15 -14.29 5.78
CA ILE A 393 9.99 -12.83 5.79
C ILE A 393 11.32 -12.12 5.99
N ASP A 394 11.56 -11.07 5.19
CA ASP A 394 12.70 -10.18 5.35
C ASP A 394 12.62 -9.44 6.70
N LEU A 395 13.76 -9.32 7.39
CA LEU A 395 13.83 -8.72 8.72
C LEU A 395 13.49 -7.22 8.70
N GLN A 396 13.89 -6.49 7.66
CA GLN A 396 13.58 -5.06 7.53
C GLN A 396 12.09 -4.86 7.26
N LEU A 397 11.48 -5.71 6.41
CA LEU A 397 10.03 -5.70 6.22
C LEU A 397 9.28 -6.01 7.51
N LEU A 398 9.73 -7.03 8.27
CA LEU A 398 9.16 -7.36 9.56
C LEU A 398 9.27 -6.18 10.54
N ASP A 399 10.37 -5.43 10.51
CA ASP A 399 10.54 -4.23 11.32
C ASP A 399 9.41 -3.22 11.08
N PHE A 400 9.18 -2.85 9.81
CA PHE A 400 8.08 -1.95 9.44
C PHE A 400 6.71 -2.48 9.88
N ILE A 401 6.46 -3.79 9.73
CA ILE A 401 5.21 -4.42 10.17
C ILE A 401 5.05 -4.30 11.69
N LEU A 402 6.11 -4.57 12.46
CA LEU A 402 6.07 -4.49 13.93
C LEU A 402 5.82 -3.05 14.41
N PHE A 403 6.42 -2.05 13.76
CA PHE A 403 6.13 -0.65 14.07
C PHE A 403 4.71 -0.24 13.69
N ASP A 404 4.15 -0.77 12.60
CA ASP A 404 2.76 -0.49 12.22
C ASP A 404 1.75 -1.19 13.15
N TRP A 405 2.06 -2.40 13.61
CA TRP A 405 1.32 -3.09 14.68
C TRP A 405 1.37 -2.32 15.99
N ASP A 406 2.57 -1.89 16.41
CA ASP A 406 2.73 -1.05 17.60
C ASP A 406 1.91 0.23 17.48
N ARG A 407 1.94 0.89 16.32
CA ARG A 407 1.17 2.12 16.08
C ARG A 407 -0.32 1.93 16.36
N ILE A 408 -0.94 0.85 15.86
CA ILE A 408 -2.39 0.65 16.01
C ILE A 408 -2.78 0.02 17.35
N LEU A 409 -1.88 -0.73 17.99
CA LEU A 409 -2.12 -1.34 19.29
C LEU A 409 -2.13 -0.27 20.38
N ARG A 410 -3.18 -0.21 21.19
CA ARG A 410 -3.26 0.76 22.29
C ARG A 410 -2.29 0.41 23.42
N PRO A 411 -1.89 1.36 24.29
CA PRO A 411 -1.21 1.04 25.54
C PRO A 411 -2.03 0.04 26.39
N GLY A 412 -1.37 -1.00 26.89
CA GLY A 412 -2.01 -2.14 27.56
C GLY A 412 -2.63 -3.17 26.61
N GLY A 413 -2.61 -2.93 25.28
CA GLY A 413 -3.07 -3.91 24.30
C GLY A 413 -2.11 -5.09 24.17
N LEU A 414 -2.63 -6.22 23.69
CA LEU A 414 -1.91 -7.48 23.56
C LEU A 414 -1.48 -7.77 22.13
N LEU A 415 -0.20 -8.03 21.92
CA LEU A 415 0.33 -8.67 20.71
C LEU A 415 0.50 -10.17 20.99
N TRP A 416 -0.28 -10.97 20.27
CA TRP A 416 -0.25 -12.42 20.33
C TRP A 416 0.37 -12.99 19.04
N ILE A 417 1.58 -13.51 19.19
CA ILE A 417 2.28 -14.26 18.16
C ILE A 417 1.97 -15.75 18.36
N ASP A 418 1.24 -16.34 17.43
CA ASP A 418 0.81 -17.73 17.49
C ASP A 418 1.54 -18.58 16.45
N ARG A 419 2.36 -19.53 16.94
CA ARG A 419 3.09 -20.53 16.12
C ARG A 419 3.85 -19.93 14.94
N PHE A 420 4.51 -18.79 15.16
CA PHE A 420 5.54 -18.31 14.24
C PHE A 420 6.58 -19.42 14.09
N PHE A 421 7.08 -19.68 12.88
CA PHE A 421 8.12 -20.68 12.70
C PHE A 421 9.25 -20.15 11.83
N CYS A 422 10.46 -20.59 12.14
CA CYS A 422 11.65 -20.25 11.37
C CYS A 422 12.66 -21.40 11.47
N VAL A 423 13.73 -21.31 10.67
CA VAL A 423 14.89 -22.17 10.84
C VAL A 423 15.55 -21.81 12.17
N ARG A 424 16.01 -22.81 12.91
CA ARG A 424 16.60 -22.65 14.25
C ARG A 424 17.77 -21.66 14.27
N LYS A 425 18.52 -21.56 13.15
CA LYS A 425 19.65 -20.63 13.01
C LYS A 425 19.24 -19.16 13.03
N ASP A 426 18.04 -18.85 12.57
CA ASP A 426 17.54 -17.48 12.42
C ASP A 426 16.67 -17.05 13.62
N LEU A 427 16.45 -17.97 14.58
CA LEU A 427 15.58 -17.75 15.73
C LEU A 427 15.99 -16.53 16.54
N ASP A 428 17.29 -16.34 16.78
CA ASP A 428 17.80 -15.23 17.58
C ASP A 428 17.53 -13.87 16.92
N ASP A 429 17.61 -13.79 15.58
CA ASP A 429 17.29 -12.59 14.82
C ASP A 429 15.80 -12.24 14.93
N PHE A 430 14.91 -13.23 14.73
CA PHE A 430 13.47 -13.00 14.90
C PHE A 430 13.11 -12.67 16.35
N MET A 431 13.75 -13.30 17.33
CA MET A 431 13.57 -12.97 18.74
C MET A 431 13.97 -11.53 19.04
N TYR A 432 15.07 -11.04 18.47
CA TYR A 432 15.46 -9.64 18.60
C TYR A 432 14.37 -8.71 18.04
N MET A 433 13.83 -9.01 16.85
CA MET A 433 12.75 -8.22 16.24
C MET A 433 11.53 -8.11 17.15
N PHE A 434 11.07 -9.20 17.77
CA PHE A 434 9.89 -9.17 18.65
C PHE A 434 10.13 -8.49 20.00
N LEU A 435 11.39 -8.36 20.42
CA LEU A 435 11.74 -7.80 21.74
C LEU A 435 12.15 -6.32 21.71
N GLN A 436 12.49 -5.79 20.54
CA GLN A 436 13.02 -4.42 20.40
C GLN A 436 12.06 -3.34 20.93
N LEU A 437 10.75 -3.57 20.87
CA LEU A 437 9.72 -2.61 21.28
C LEU A 437 9.45 -2.57 22.79
N ARG A 438 10.20 -3.36 23.58
CA ARG A 438 10.14 -3.45 25.05
C ARG A 438 8.75 -3.80 25.59
N TYR A 439 8.04 -4.68 24.90
CA TYR A 439 6.75 -5.17 25.40
C TYR A 439 6.93 -6.02 26.67
N LYS A 440 5.96 -5.92 27.57
CA LYS A 440 5.92 -6.77 28.77
C LYS A 440 5.52 -8.19 28.35
N LYS A 441 6.30 -9.19 28.76
CA LYS A 441 6.04 -10.60 28.43
C LYS A 441 5.06 -11.21 29.42
N HIS A 442 3.97 -11.80 28.93
CA HIS A 442 3.02 -12.58 29.74
C HIS A 442 3.20 -14.08 29.55
N LYS A 443 3.31 -14.51 28.28
CA LYS A 443 3.60 -15.90 27.92
C LYS A 443 4.67 -15.94 26.83
N TRP A 444 5.52 -16.96 26.89
CA TRP A 444 6.61 -17.17 25.95
C TRP A 444 6.94 -18.65 25.87
N ALA A 445 6.92 -19.23 24.67
CA ALA A 445 7.19 -20.64 24.46
C ALA A 445 7.90 -20.87 23.12
N ILE A 446 8.80 -21.86 23.12
CA ILE A 446 9.50 -22.34 21.93
C ILE A 446 9.36 -23.86 21.93
N SER A 447 9.03 -24.43 20.78
CA SER A 447 8.87 -25.89 20.61
C SER A 447 9.51 -26.32 19.29
N PRO A 448 10.15 -27.50 19.20
CA PRO A 448 10.60 -28.01 17.90
C PRO A 448 9.42 -28.25 16.95
N LYS A 449 9.57 -27.83 15.69
CA LYS A 449 8.65 -28.16 14.59
C LYS A 449 9.17 -29.35 13.79
N SER A 450 10.47 -29.34 13.50
CA SER A 450 11.20 -30.41 12.82
C SER A 450 12.65 -30.46 13.33
N LYS A 451 13.54 -31.20 12.66
CA LYS A 451 14.96 -31.26 13.03
C LYS A 451 15.61 -29.87 13.03
N ASP A 452 15.28 -29.06 12.03
CA ASP A 452 15.94 -27.77 11.77
C ASP A 452 15.01 -26.56 11.98
N GLU A 453 13.70 -26.77 12.13
CA GLU A 453 12.72 -25.70 12.33
C GLU A 453 12.15 -25.70 13.76
N VAL A 454 11.78 -24.52 14.23
CA VAL A 454 11.17 -24.29 15.55
C VAL A 454 9.89 -23.49 15.41
N TYR A 455 8.94 -23.76 16.31
CA TYR A 455 7.81 -22.90 16.59
C TYR A 455 8.14 -21.95 17.74
N PHE A 456 7.60 -20.74 17.65
CA PHE A 456 7.66 -19.69 18.62
C PHE A 456 6.26 -19.09 18.82
N SER A 457 5.84 -18.98 20.07
CA SER A 457 4.63 -18.27 20.47
C SER A 457 4.92 -17.33 21.62
N ALA A 458 4.33 -16.15 21.58
CA ALA A 458 4.45 -15.16 22.63
C ALA A 458 3.18 -14.33 22.79
N LEU A 459 2.92 -13.93 24.03
CA LEU A 459 1.89 -12.96 24.37
C LEU A 459 2.57 -11.79 25.07
N LEU A 460 2.48 -10.63 24.43
CA LEU A 460 3.24 -9.44 24.75
C LEU A 460 2.28 -8.27 24.97
N GLU A 461 2.46 -7.48 26.03
CA GLU A 461 1.65 -6.31 26.33
C GLU A 461 2.42 -5.02 26.02
N LYS A 462 1.81 -4.12 25.25
CA LYS A 462 2.39 -2.82 24.92
C LYS A 462 2.44 -1.93 26.18
N PRO A 463 3.61 -1.45 26.62
CA PRO A 463 3.70 -0.58 27.79
C PRO A 463 3.16 0.83 27.46
N PRO A 464 2.70 1.58 28.46
CA PRO A 464 2.57 3.03 28.31
C PRO A 464 3.96 3.63 28.08
N ARG A 465 4.13 4.38 26.99
CA ARG A 465 5.33 5.19 26.75
C ARG A 465 5.01 6.62 27.17
N ALA A 466 5.67 7.11 28.21
CA ALA A 466 5.61 8.53 28.55
C ALA A 466 6.26 9.33 27.40
N ILE A 467 5.64 10.45 27.03
CA ILE A 467 6.22 11.43 26.09
C ILE A 467 7.39 12.12 26.78
#